data_AF-A0A8S1Y237-F1
#
_entry.id   AF-A0A8S1Y237-F1
#
_cell.length_a   1.000
_cell.length_b   1.000
_cell.length_c   1.000
_cell.angle_alpha   90.00
_cell.angle_beta   90.00
_cell.angle_gamma   90.00
#
_symmetry.space_group_name_H-M   'P 1'
#
loop_
_entity.id
_entity.type
_entity.pdbx_description
1 polymer ?
#
loop_
_entity_poly.entity_id
_entity_poly.type
_entity_poly.pdbx_seq_one_letter_code
_entity_poly.pdbx_strand_id
1 'polypeptide(L)'
;MDEKLYELFQKTLIENSNVNIQKIVQGQVRVIQQNTQPLGQKNETISIKDVQKKLEAIEKNLMIQDSARKRRTSRYHSKKCSVKMNTQNGSNSPSPYQLDFEDAKDYEVDILRKENEKLQERLKQLKQQNDVDNSEDLNREREKLQKMKQEYQSKDDELKILNNKLDILEIDLNKKHSQLLLQSKKLEVQQQNLQKNEQQIKVKRDCIDALQQQINLNISQVISLNKIELKQKLPQKLGVQLDVIEQLMLSTFKERQVAQQEYLCLRQLKNVIKDQQKEYLKKIQI
;
A
#
# COMPACT_ATOMS: atom_id res chain seq x y z
N MET A 1 1.44 12.24 0.23
CA MET A 1 1.42 10.86 0.80
C MET A 1 2.79 10.44 1.30
N ASP A 2 3.86 10.86 0.61
CA ASP A 2 5.25 10.48 0.91
C ASP A 2 5.81 10.98 2.27
N GLU A 3 5.33 12.10 2.80
CA GLU A 3 5.79 12.63 4.11
C GLU A 3 5.47 11.70 5.29
N LYS A 4 4.24 11.18 5.35
CA LYS A 4 3.85 10.24 6.42
C LYS A 4 4.56 8.90 6.31
N LEU A 5 4.84 8.45 5.08
CA LEU A 5 5.58 7.22 4.82
C LEU A 5 7.07 7.38 5.18
N TYR A 6 7.65 8.54 4.88
CA TYR A 6 8.99 8.94 5.28
C TYR A 6 9.15 8.98 6.80
N GLU A 7 8.22 9.60 7.54
CA GLU A 7 8.22 9.60 9.00
C GLU A 7 8.15 8.18 9.59
N LEU A 8 7.31 7.31 9.02
CA LEU A 8 7.15 5.93 9.49
C LEU A 8 8.45 5.13 9.32
N PHE A 9 9.13 5.28 8.18
CA PHE A 9 10.40 4.61 7.92
C PHE A 9 11.54 5.18 8.78
N GLN A 10 11.55 6.49 9.07
CA GLN A 10 12.53 7.08 9.98
C GLN A 10 12.35 6.61 11.43
N LYS A 11 11.11 6.49 11.92
CA LYS A 11 10.84 5.88 13.24
C LYS A 11 11.27 4.43 13.30
N THR A 12 10.99 3.67 12.24
CA THR A 12 11.40 2.25 12.13
C THR A 12 12.92 2.09 12.12
N LEU A 13 13.67 3.07 11.59
CA LEU A 13 15.14 3.07 11.61
C LEU A 13 15.73 3.28 13.01
N ILE A 14 15.07 4.10 13.82
CA ILE A 14 15.51 4.43 15.18
C ILE A 14 15.17 3.29 16.16
N GLU A 15 13.99 2.69 16.00
CA GLU A 15 13.47 1.69 16.95
C GLU A 15 13.95 0.26 16.67
N ASN A 16 14.50 -0.02 15.49
CA ASN A 16 14.87 -1.39 15.10
C ASN A 16 16.38 -1.63 15.20
N SER A 17 16.80 -2.63 15.99
CA SER A 17 18.20 -2.99 16.20
C SER A 17 18.78 -3.97 15.17
N ASN A 18 17.96 -4.46 14.23
CA ASN A 18 18.39 -5.41 13.21
C ASN A 18 19.04 -4.70 12.01
N VAL A 19 20.34 -4.92 11.83
CA VAL A 19 21.18 -4.29 10.79
C VAL A 19 20.65 -4.53 9.36
N ASN A 20 20.07 -5.69 9.07
CA ASN A 20 19.55 -5.98 7.74
C ASN A 20 18.25 -5.21 7.46
N ILE A 21 17.39 -5.09 8.46
CA ILE A 21 16.16 -4.30 8.37
C ILE A 21 16.49 -2.82 8.25
N GLN A 22 17.46 -2.31 9.00
CA GLN A 22 17.94 -0.94 8.88
C GLN A 22 18.46 -0.63 7.46
N LYS A 23 19.22 -1.54 6.83
CA LYS A 23 19.70 -1.33 5.45
C LYS A 23 18.55 -1.27 4.43
N ILE A 24 17.56 -2.14 4.57
CA ILE A 24 16.39 -2.16 3.69
C ILE A 24 15.58 -0.87 3.86
N VAL A 25 15.30 -0.48 5.11
CA VAL A 25 14.55 0.73 5.42
C VAL A 25 15.32 1.99 4.98
N GLN A 26 16.63 2.07 5.19
CA GLN A 26 17.47 3.16 4.66
C GLN A 26 17.41 3.27 3.13
N GLY A 27 17.34 2.13 2.43
CA GLY A 27 17.15 2.10 0.98
C GLY A 27 15.83 2.74 0.57
N GLN A 28 14.74 2.39 1.24
CA GLN A 28 13.40 2.92 0.97
C GLN A 28 13.28 4.40 1.33
N VAL A 29 13.87 4.84 2.44
CA VAL A 29 13.95 6.25 2.85
C VAL A 29 14.66 7.09 1.78
N ARG A 30 15.77 6.60 1.21
CA ARG A 30 16.48 7.30 0.13
C ARG A 30 15.65 7.43 -1.15
N VAL A 31 14.92 6.40 -1.53
CA VAL A 31 14.04 6.44 -2.71
C VAL A 31 12.92 7.45 -2.51
N ILE A 32 12.31 7.50 -1.32
CA ILE A 32 11.26 8.46 -1.00
C ILE A 32 11.80 9.89 -0.97
N GLN A 33 13.00 10.12 -0.41
CA GLN A 33 13.68 11.43 -0.46
C GLN A 33 13.99 11.88 -1.88
N GLN A 34 14.38 10.96 -2.77
CA GLN A 34 14.66 11.26 -4.18
C GLN A 34 13.38 11.65 -4.93
N ASN A 35 12.24 11.05 -4.58
CA ASN A 35 10.95 11.32 -5.23
C ASN A 35 10.24 12.58 -4.70
N THR A 36 10.60 13.07 -3.51
CA THR A 36 10.00 14.27 -2.89
C THR A 36 10.75 15.57 -3.17
N GLN A 37 11.92 15.53 -3.82
CA GLN A 37 12.57 16.76 -4.27
C GLN A 37 11.86 17.33 -5.51
N PRO A 38 11.54 18.65 -5.53
CA PRO A 38 10.95 19.28 -6.71
C PRO A 38 11.92 19.14 -7.89
N LEU A 39 11.36 18.79 -9.05
CA LEU A 39 12.01 18.52 -10.36
C LEU A 39 12.86 19.67 -10.94
N GLY A 40 13.31 20.63 -10.13
CA GLY A 40 13.99 21.84 -10.58
C GLY A 40 15.51 21.80 -10.67
N GLN A 41 16.25 20.95 -9.95
CA GLN A 41 17.70 21.23 -9.77
C GLN A 41 18.67 20.04 -9.67
N LYS A 42 18.35 18.84 -10.16
CA LYS A 42 19.36 17.76 -10.27
C LYS A 42 19.32 16.99 -11.59
N ASN A 43 19.34 17.74 -12.69
CA ASN A 43 20.03 17.29 -13.90
C ASN A 43 21.47 17.81 -13.86
N GLU A 44 22.25 17.40 -12.88
CA GLU A 44 23.70 17.32 -13.11
C GLU A 44 23.95 16.08 -13.95
N THR A 45 23.78 16.29 -15.26
CA THR A 45 24.47 15.62 -16.37
C THR A 45 25.03 14.23 -16.04
N ILE A 46 24.17 13.20 -16.08
CA ILE A 46 24.64 11.92 -16.62
C ILE A 46 24.88 12.20 -18.10
N SER A 47 26.13 12.56 -18.43
CA SER A 47 26.54 12.84 -19.79
C SER A 47 26.26 11.60 -20.63
N ILE A 48 25.66 11.77 -21.80
CA ILE A 48 25.40 10.67 -22.75
C ILE A 48 26.69 9.85 -23.01
N LYS A 49 27.86 10.49 -22.88
CA LYS A 49 29.18 9.82 -22.95
C LYS A 49 29.40 8.77 -21.85
N ASP A 50 28.89 8.97 -20.64
CA ASP A 50 29.07 8.02 -19.53
C ASP A 50 28.15 6.81 -19.67
N VAL A 51 26.96 7.00 -20.26
CA VAL A 51 26.06 5.90 -20.64
C VAL A 51 26.67 5.11 -21.79
N GLN A 52 27.23 5.78 -22.80
CA GLN A 52 27.93 5.12 -23.91
C GLN A 52 29.15 4.32 -23.44
N LYS A 53 29.98 4.87 -22.54
CA LYS A 53 31.12 4.12 -21.96
C LYS A 53 30.69 2.87 -21.20
N LYS A 54 29.57 2.92 -20.47
CA LYS A 54 29.04 1.75 -19.75
C LYS A 54 28.49 0.70 -20.70
N LEU A 55 27.84 1.10 -21.80
CA LEU A 55 27.37 0.17 -22.83
C LEU A 55 28.53 -0.50 -23.57
N GLU A 56 29.57 0.25 -23.97
CA GLU A 56 30.77 -0.33 -24.59
C GLU A 56 31.51 -1.31 -23.66
N ALA A 57 31.53 -1.06 -22.35
CA ALA A 57 32.12 -1.97 -21.38
C ALA A 57 31.32 -3.27 -21.24
N ILE A 58 29.98 -3.20 -21.30
CA ILE A 58 29.11 -4.38 -21.27
C ILE A 58 29.30 -5.21 -22.55
N GLU A 59 29.38 -4.57 -23.71
CA GLU A 59 29.58 -5.24 -25.00
C GLU A 59 30.94 -5.95 -25.09
N LYS A 60 32.02 -5.30 -24.62
CA LYS A 60 33.35 -5.94 -24.53
C LYS A 60 33.35 -7.17 -23.61
N ASN A 61 32.67 -7.10 -22.47
CA ASN A 61 32.59 -8.22 -21.54
C ASN A 61 31.81 -9.41 -22.13
N LEU A 62 30.75 -9.14 -22.89
CA LEU A 62 29.99 -10.17 -23.62
C LEU A 62 30.84 -10.87 -24.69
N MET A 63 31.61 -10.11 -25.49
CA MET A 63 32.52 -10.69 -26.49
C MET A 63 33.63 -11.56 -25.86
N ILE A 64 34.18 -11.16 -24.71
CA ILE A 64 35.21 -11.94 -24.00
C ILE A 64 34.61 -13.25 -23.46
N GLN A 65 33.36 -13.22 -23.00
CA GLN A 65 32.68 -14.40 -22.48
C GLN A 65 32.37 -15.43 -23.58
N ASP A 66 31.96 -14.98 -24.77
CA ASP A 66 31.70 -15.86 -25.92
C ASP A 66 32.98 -16.46 -26.52
N SER A 67 34.07 -15.68 -26.55
CA SER A 67 35.38 -16.18 -27.02
C SER A 67 36.00 -17.18 -26.04
N ALA A 68 35.80 -17.02 -24.73
CA ALA A 68 36.17 -18.02 -23.72
C ALA A 68 35.34 -19.32 -23.85
N ARG A 69 34.06 -19.21 -24.23
CA ARG A 69 33.18 -20.37 -24.44
C ARG A 69 33.57 -21.18 -25.67
N LYS A 70 33.94 -20.53 -26.79
CA LYS A 70 34.42 -21.20 -28.02
C LYS A 70 35.77 -21.92 -27.84
N ARG A 71 36.67 -21.41 -27.00
CA ARG A 71 37.96 -22.09 -26.72
C ARG A 71 37.80 -23.39 -25.93
N ARG A 72 36.76 -23.52 -25.09
CA ARG A 72 36.54 -24.72 -24.26
C ARG A 72 36.00 -25.93 -25.05
N THR A 73 35.25 -25.73 -26.14
CA THR A 73 34.71 -26.84 -26.94
C THR A 73 35.70 -27.41 -27.96
N SER A 74 36.69 -26.63 -28.42
CA SER A 74 37.69 -27.12 -29.38
C SER A 74 38.75 -28.07 -28.79
N ARG A 75 38.93 -28.08 -27.46
CA ARG A 75 40.02 -28.83 -26.80
C ARG A 75 39.72 -30.32 -26.57
N TYR A 76 38.47 -30.75 -26.79
CA TYR A 76 38.03 -32.13 -26.49
C TYR A 76 37.86 -33.04 -27.71
N HIS A 77 38.05 -32.53 -28.94
CA HIS A 77 37.85 -33.34 -30.17
C HIS A 77 39.12 -33.79 -30.91
N SER A 78 40.34 -33.50 -30.45
CA SER A 78 41.57 -33.88 -31.17
C SER A 78 42.33 -35.11 -30.64
N LYS A 79 41.80 -35.86 -29.66
CA LYS A 79 42.54 -36.96 -28.99
C LYS A 79 42.15 -38.40 -29.40
N LYS A 80 41.59 -38.61 -30.60
CA LYS A 80 41.35 -39.96 -31.14
C LYS A 80 41.69 -40.02 -32.63
N CYS A 81 42.97 -40.16 -32.96
CA CYS A 81 43.46 -40.83 -34.18
C CYS A 81 44.99 -40.85 -34.16
N SER A 82 45.58 -41.96 -33.71
CA SER A 82 46.93 -42.37 -34.09
C SER A 82 47.14 -43.84 -33.67
N VAL A 83 46.45 -44.76 -34.35
CA VAL A 83 46.80 -46.18 -34.32
C VAL A 83 47.95 -46.37 -35.30
N LYS A 84 49.18 -46.48 -34.80
CA LYS A 84 50.35 -46.89 -35.59
C LYS A 84 50.25 -48.41 -35.82
N MET A 85 50.00 -48.82 -37.06
CA MET A 85 50.15 -50.21 -37.48
C MET A 85 51.65 -50.50 -37.63
N ASN A 86 52.21 -51.32 -36.74
CA ASN A 86 53.54 -51.90 -36.89
C ASN A 86 53.39 -53.24 -37.64
N THR A 87 53.62 -53.23 -38.95
CA THR A 87 53.88 -54.45 -39.73
C THR A 87 55.39 -54.65 -39.82
N GLN A 88 55.95 -55.45 -38.92
CA GLN A 88 57.28 -56.06 -39.10
C GLN A 88 57.08 -57.48 -39.66
N ASN A 89 57.04 -57.59 -40.99
CA ASN A 89 57.34 -58.83 -41.68
C ASN A 89 58.85 -58.86 -41.93
N GLY A 90 59.57 -59.57 -41.05
CA GLY A 90 60.98 -59.92 -41.23
C GLY A 90 61.08 -61.41 -41.46
N SER A 91 61.03 -61.82 -42.72
CA SER A 91 61.46 -63.15 -43.16
C SER A 91 62.95 -63.33 -42.87
N ASN A 92 63.30 -64.33 -42.06
CA ASN A 92 64.65 -64.87 -41.97
C ASN A 92 64.57 -66.34 -41.57
N SER A 93 64.40 -67.22 -42.56
CA SER A 93 64.78 -68.61 -42.44
C SER A 93 66.25 -68.74 -42.85
N PRO A 94 67.02 -69.61 -42.20
CA PRO A 94 67.90 -70.50 -42.92
C PRO A 94 67.54 -71.95 -42.57
N SER A 95 66.98 -72.69 -43.54
CA SER A 95 66.83 -74.14 -43.46
C SER A 95 67.99 -74.80 -44.20
N PRO A 96 68.75 -75.71 -43.56
CA PRO A 96 69.73 -76.52 -44.27
C PRO A 96 69.46 -78.02 -44.04
N TYR A 97 68.33 -78.57 -44.49
CA TYR A 97 68.20 -80.01 -44.75
C TYR A 97 67.22 -80.25 -45.90
N GLN A 98 67.73 -80.82 -47.00
CA GLN A 98 66.94 -81.44 -48.06
C GLN A 98 66.34 -82.73 -47.49
N LEU A 99 65.01 -82.79 -47.36
CA LEU A 99 64.24 -84.00 -47.08
C LEU A 99 63.52 -84.42 -48.38
N ASP A 100 63.43 -85.73 -48.59
CA ASP A 100 62.78 -86.37 -49.73
C ASP A 100 61.31 -85.92 -49.89
N PHE A 101 60.88 -85.72 -51.14
CA PHE A 101 59.64 -85.05 -51.53
C PHE A 101 58.33 -85.71 -51.05
N GLU A 102 58.35 -86.96 -50.56
CA GLU A 102 57.17 -87.62 -49.99
C GLU A 102 57.02 -87.35 -48.47
N ASP A 103 58.11 -87.34 -47.70
CA ASP A 103 58.07 -87.03 -46.25
C ASP A 103 57.74 -85.56 -45.95
N ALA A 104 58.11 -84.65 -46.87
CA ALA A 104 57.79 -83.23 -46.75
C ALA A 104 56.28 -82.94 -46.87
N LYS A 105 55.54 -83.73 -47.66
CA LYS A 105 54.08 -83.58 -47.82
C LYS A 105 53.33 -84.05 -46.59
N ASP A 106 53.74 -85.18 -46.01
CA ASP A 106 53.12 -85.69 -44.78
C ASP A 106 53.38 -84.75 -43.59
N TYR A 107 54.57 -84.15 -43.53
CA TYR A 107 54.87 -83.12 -42.54
C TYR A 107 54.03 -81.84 -42.72
N GLU A 108 53.80 -81.40 -43.96
CA GLU A 108 52.93 -80.26 -44.27
C GLU A 108 51.47 -80.55 -43.91
N VAL A 109 50.97 -81.76 -44.20
CA VAL A 109 49.62 -82.21 -43.82
C VAL A 109 49.44 -82.22 -42.30
N ASP A 110 50.45 -82.69 -41.56
CA ASP A 110 50.42 -82.68 -40.09
C ASP A 110 50.49 -81.27 -39.49
N ILE A 111 51.24 -80.35 -40.10
CA ILE A 111 51.23 -78.93 -39.72
C ILE A 111 49.84 -78.33 -39.95
N LEU A 112 49.27 -78.53 -41.14
CA LEU A 112 47.95 -78.01 -41.49
C LEU A 112 46.85 -78.63 -40.61
N ARG A 113 46.95 -79.91 -40.24
CA ARG A 113 46.02 -80.56 -39.31
C ARG A 113 46.08 -79.91 -37.93
N LYS A 114 47.29 -79.72 -37.38
CA LYS A 114 47.50 -79.05 -36.09
C LYS A 114 47.04 -77.59 -36.13
N GLU A 115 47.23 -76.89 -37.25
CA GLU A 115 46.75 -75.52 -37.41
C GLU A 115 45.22 -75.46 -37.50
N ASN A 116 44.59 -76.41 -38.20
CA ASN A 116 43.13 -76.52 -38.29
C ASN A 116 42.51 -76.85 -36.93
N GLU A 117 43.12 -77.75 -36.15
CA GLU A 117 42.72 -78.04 -34.77
C GLU A 117 42.81 -76.80 -33.88
N LYS A 118 43.92 -76.04 -33.95
CA LYS A 118 44.08 -74.77 -33.22
C LYS A 118 43.05 -73.72 -33.64
N LEU A 119 42.73 -73.63 -34.93
CA LEU A 119 41.72 -72.71 -35.44
C LEU A 119 40.31 -73.11 -34.98
N GLN A 120 39.99 -74.39 -34.96
CA GLN A 120 38.72 -74.90 -34.44
C GLN A 120 38.56 -74.64 -32.94
N GLU A 121 39.62 -74.85 -32.16
CA GLU A 121 39.62 -74.54 -30.73
C GLU A 121 39.42 -73.04 -30.47
N ARG A 122 40.12 -72.18 -31.23
CA ARG A 122 39.95 -70.73 -31.15
C ARG A 122 38.55 -70.28 -31.58
N LEU A 123 37.96 -70.90 -32.59
CA LEU A 123 36.57 -70.65 -32.99
C LEU A 123 35.59 -71.03 -31.89
N LYS A 124 35.80 -72.16 -31.22
CA LYS A 124 34.97 -72.60 -30.10
C LYS A 124 35.07 -71.66 -28.90
N GLN A 125 36.28 -71.21 -28.55
CA GLN A 125 36.50 -70.21 -27.51
C GLN A 125 35.82 -68.88 -27.84
N LEU A 126 35.97 -68.38 -29.07
CA LEU A 126 35.33 -67.14 -29.51
C LEU A 126 33.79 -67.25 -29.50
N LYS A 127 33.23 -68.39 -29.92
CA LYS A 127 31.78 -68.62 -29.85
C LYS A 127 31.27 -68.64 -28.41
N GLN A 128 31.93 -69.37 -27.51
CA GLN A 128 31.54 -69.39 -26.10
C GLN A 128 31.62 -68.01 -25.45
N GLN A 129 32.68 -67.25 -25.72
CA GLN A 129 32.86 -65.90 -25.20
C GLN A 129 31.81 -64.91 -25.75
N ASN A 130 31.40 -65.07 -27.01
CA ASN A 130 30.43 -64.18 -27.62
C ASN A 130 28.97 -64.55 -27.28
N ASP A 131 28.68 -65.83 -27.09
CA ASP A 131 27.31 -66.31 -26.86
C ASP A 131 26.89 -66.22 -25.38
N VAL A 132 27.81 -66.37 -24.42
CA VAL A 132 27.45 -66.43 -22.99
C VAL A 132 27.71 -65.09 -22.29
N ASP A 133 28.94 -64.59 -22.33
CA ASP A 133 29.30 -63.41 -21.52
C ASP A 133 28.73 -62.11 -22.11
N ASN A 134 28.84 -61.93 -23.44
CA ASN A 134 28.32 -60.72 -24.09
C ASN A 134 26.79 -60.65 -24.10
N SER A 135 26.10 -61.79 -24.21
CA SER A 135 24.62 -61.81 -24.30
C SER A 135 23.96 -61.55 -22.93
N GLU A 136 24.52 -62.11 -21.85
CA GLU A 136 24.05 -61.85 -20.50
C GLU A 136 24.29 -60.41 -20.06
N ASP A 137 25.49 -59.85 -20.34
CA ASP A 137 25.80 -58.47 -19.98
C ASP A 137 24.94 -57.47 -20.75
N LEU A 138 24.69 -57.70 -22.05
CA LEU A 138 23.76 -56.89 -22.85
C LEU A 138 22.32 -56.96 -22.31
N ASN A 139 21.87 -58.15 -21.89
CA ASN A 139 20.53 -58.29 -21.31
C ASN A 139 20.44 -57.57 -19.94
N ARG A 140 21.46 -57.66 -19.09
CA ARG A 140 21.53 -56.90 -17.82
C ARG A 140 21.51 -55.39 -18.06
N GLU A 141 22.22 -54.88 -19.07
CA GLU A 141 22.15 -53.46 -19.44
C GLU A 141 20.77 -53.05 -19.96
N ARG A 142 20.13 -53.89 -20.79
CA ARG A 142 18.76 -53.64 -21.27
C ARG A 142 17.77 -53.54 -20.12
N GLU A 143 17.85 -54.45 -19.14
CA GLU A 143 17.00 -54.39 -17.95
C GLU A 143 17.25 -53.13 -17.11
N LYS A 144 18.52 -52.75 -16.92
CA LYS A 144 18.88 -51.50 -16.21
C LYS A 144 18.34 -50.27 -16.93
N LEU A 145 18.49 -50.21 -18.25
CA LEU A 145 17.96 -49.12 -19.08
C LEU A 145 16.44 -49.06 -19.03
N GLN A 146 15.76 -50.21 -19.05
CA GLN A 146 14.31 -50.28 -18.93
C GLN A 146 13.82 -49.78 -17.57
N LYS A 147 14.50 -50.17 -16.48
CA LYS A 147 14.21 -49.65 -15.12
C LYS A 147 14.41 -48.13 -15.06
N MET A 148 15.55 -47.62 -15.54
CA MET A 148 15.79 -46.18 -15.60
C MET A 148 14.74 -45.45 -16.42
N LYS A 149 14.32 -46.00 -17.58
CA LYS A 149 13.27 -45.42 -18.41
C LYS A 149 11.94 -45.30 -17.64
N GLN A 150 11.56 -46.32 -16.89
CA GLN A 150 10.36 -46.30 -16.05
C GLN A 150 10.47 -45.27 -14.92
N GLU A 151 11.64 -45.17 -14.26
CA GLU A 151 11.88 -44.15 -13.23
C GLU A 151 11.81 -42.73 -13.77
N TYR A 152 12.40 -42.47 -14.95
CA TYR A 152 12.31 -41.16 -15.60
C TYR A 152 10.88 -40.82 -15.99
N GLN A 153 10.11 -41.78 -16.49
CA GLN A 153 8.70 -41.57 -16.81
C GLN A 153 7.89 -41.22 -15.56
N SER A 154 8.09 -41.93 -14.45
CA SER A 154 7.43 -41.63 -13.18
C SER A 154 7.75 -40.21 -12.70
N LYS A 155 9.01 -39.79 -12.79
CA LYS A 155 9.43 -38.43 -12.41
C LYS A 155 8.86 -37.35 -13.33
N ASP A 156 8.77 -37.62 -14.63
CA ASP A 156 8.15 -36.71 -15.60
C ASP A 156 6.65 -36.51 -15.29
N ASP A 157 5.95 -37.59 -14.96
CA ASP A 157 4.53 -37.52 -14.60
C ASP A 157 4.32 -36.82 -13.25
N GLU A 158 5.21 -37.04 -12.26
CA GLU A 158 5.22 -36.26 -11.00
C GLU A 158 5.44 -34.76 -11.26
N LEU A 159 6.38 -34.39 -12.14
CA LEU A 159 6.63 -33.00 -12.51
C LEU A 159 5.42 -32.35 -13.19
N LYS A 160 4.71 -33.07 -14.07
CA LYS A 160 3.45 -32.57 -14.66
C LYS A 160 2.39 -32.31 -13.60
N ILE A 161 2.24 -33.21 -12.63
CA ILE A 161 1.29 -33.02 -11.52
C ILE A 161 1.67 -31.79 -10.68
N LEU A 162 2.96 -31.60 -10.39
CA LEU A 162 3.46 -30.43 -9.68
C LEU A 162 3.23 -29.12 -10.45
N ASN A 163 3.48 -29.10 -11.76
CA ASN A 163 3.19 -27.93 -12.60
C ASN A 163 1.70 -27.60 -12.62
N ASN A 164 0.83 -28.59 -12.80
CA ASN A 164 -0.62 -28.36 -12.74
C ASN A 164 -1.07 -27.80 -11.38
N LYS A 165 -0.47 -28.25 -10.27
CA LYS A 165 -0.73 -27.68 -8.95
C LYS A 165 -0.24 -26.24 -8.84
N LEU A 166 0.91 -25.92 -9.42
CA LEU A 166 1.44 -24.57 -9.45
C LEU A 166 0.52 -23.62 -10.23
N ASP A 167 0.02 -24.05 -11.37
CA ASP A 167 -0.91 -23.26 -12.19
C ASP A 167 -2.21 -22.95 -11.43
N ILE A 168 -2.76 -23.95 -10.72
CA ILE A 168 -3.96 -23.75 -9.88
C ILE A 168 -3.67 -22.74 -8.75
N LEU A 169 -2.51 -22.85 -8.09
CA LEU A 169 -2.12 -21.91 -7.04
C LEU A 169 -1.90 -20.50 -7.57
N GLU A 170 -1.36 -20.35 -8.78
CA GLU A 170 -1.20 -19.06 -9.44
C GLU A 170 -2.56 -18.43 -9.77
N ILE A 171 -3.51 -19.21 -10.28
CA ILE A 171 -4.89 -18.75 -10.52
C ILE A 171 -5.55 -18.28 -9.22
N ASP A 172 -5.42 -19.07 -8.15
CA ASP A 172 -5.98 -18.72 -6.84
C ASP A 172 -5.34 -17.45 -6.27
N LEU A 173 -4.01 -17.31 -6.40
CA LEU A 173 -3.28 -16.12 -5.97
C LEU A 173 -3.76 -14.87 -6.75
N ASN A 174 -3.90 -14.97 -8.07
CA ASN A 174 -4.39 -13.88 -8.92
C ASN A 174 -5.83 -13.48 -8.57
N LYS A 175 -6.68 -14.46 -8.25
CA LYS A 175 -8.06 -14.21 -7.79
C LYS A 175 -8.07 -13.48 -6.45
N LYS A 176 -7.25 -13.90 -5.49
CA LYS A 176 -7.12 -13.24 -4.18
C LYS A 176 -6.55 -11.83 -4.31
N HIS A 177 -5.56 -11.62 -5.18
CA HIS A 177 -5.01 -10.31 -5.49
C HIS A 177 -6.07 -9.36 -6.06
N SER A 178 -6.86 -9.84 -7.02
CA SER A 178 -7.96 -9.06 -7.62
C SER A 178 -9.04 -8.69 -6.58
N GLN A 179 -9.37 -9.60 -5.67
CA GLN A 179 -10.30 -9.33 -4.57
C GLN A 179 -9.76 -8.26 -3.62
N LEU A 180 -8.47 -8.33 -3.27
CA LEU A 180 -7.82 -7.36 -2.40
C LEU A 180 -7.76 -5.97 -3.05
N LEU A 181 -7.48 -5.90 -4.36
CA LEU A 181 -7.53 -4.64 -5.11
C LEU A 181 -8.93 -4.01 -5.11
N LEU A 182 -9.98 -4.82 -5.29
CA LEU A 182 -11.36 -4.35 -5.21
C LEU A 182 -11.72 -3.82 -3.81
N GLN A 183 -11.29 -4.51 -2.76
CA GLN A 183 -11.49 -4.07 -1.38
C GLN A 183 -10.74 -2.76 -1.10
N SER A 184 -9.51 -2.63 -1.58
CA SER A 184 -8.72 -1.40 -1.47
C SER A 184 -9.43 -0.20 -2.12
N LYS A 185 -9.98 -0.35 -3.33
CA LYS A 185 -10.77 0.71 -3.98
C LYS A 185 -12.02 1.08 -3.18
N LYS A 186 -12.71 0.10 -2.59
CA LYS A 186 -13.89 0.38 -1.72
C LYS A 186 -13.48 1.19 -0.48
N LEU A 187 -12.36 0.86 0.14
CA LEU A 187 -11.83 1.60 1.28
C LEU A 187 -11.44 3.03 0.92
N GLU A 188 -10.84 3.24 -0.26
CA GLU A 188 -10.51 4.58 -0.76
C GLU A 188 -11.77 5.45 -0.91
N VAL A 189 -12.84 4.92 -1.50
CA VAL A 189 -14.12 5.62 -1.62
C VAL A 189 -14.73 5.92 -0.24
N GLN A 190 -14.67 4.97 0.69
CA GLN A 190 -15.13 5.20 2.06
C GLN A 190 -14.33 6.30 2.77
N GLN A 191 -13.02 6.36 2.56
CA GLN A 191 -12.15 7.38 3.13
C GLN A 191 -12.44 8.77 2.56
N GLN A 192 -12.70 8.88 1.25
CA GLN A 192 -13.13 10.14 0.64
C GLN A 192 -14.49 10.62 1.18
N ASN A 193 -15.44 9.70 1.36
CA ASN A 193 -16.74 10.03 1.96
C ASN A 193 -16.61 10.49 3.41
N LEU A 194 -15.71 9.85 4.19
CA LEU A 194 -15.44 10.26 5.56
C LEU A 194 -14.89 11.69 5.60
N GLN A 195 -13.89 12.01 4.77
CA GLN A 195 -13.32 13.36 4.67
C GLN A 195 -14.37 14.41 4.29
N LYS A 196 -15.27 14.09 3.34
CA LYS A 196 -16.38 14.99 2.98
C LYS A 196 -17.33 15.22 4.15
N ASN A 197 -17.66 14.16 4.91
CA ASN A 197 -18.53 14.27 6.07
C ASN A 197 -17.87 15.09 7.20
N GLU A 198 -16.58 14.92 7.44
CA GLU A 198 -15.82 15.74 8.40
C GLU A 198 -15.86 17.23 8.04
N GLN A 199 -15.68 17.56 6.76
CA GLN A 199 -15.81 18.94 6.28
C GLN A 199 -17.23 19.49 6.50
N GLN A 200 -18.26 18.70 6.21
CA GLN A 200 -19.65 19.11 6.46
C GLN A 200 -19.93 19.33 7.95
N ILE A 201 -19.39 18.47 8.82
CA ILE A 201 -19.50 18.64 10.28
C ILE A 201 -18.83 19.94 10.71
N LYS A 202 -17.64 20.24 10.19
CA LYS A 202 -16.94 21.50 10.47
C LYS A 202 -17.81 22.72 10.10
N VAL A 203 -18.34 22.76 8.87
CA VAL A 203 -19.22 23.85 8.42
C VAL A 203 -20.46 23.99 9.31
N LYS A 204 -21.06 22.87 9.73
CA LYS A 204 -22.21 22.91 10.66
C LYS A 204 -21.83 23.45 12.04
N ARG A 205 -20.65 23.11 12.56
CA ARG A 205 -20.13 23.66 13.83
C ARG A 205 -19.91 25.16 13.72
N ASP A 206 -19.25 25.62 12.65
CA ASP A 206 -19.01 27.05 12.42
C ASP A 206 -20.35 27.83 12.33
N CYS A 207 -21.37 27.25 11.71
CA CYS A 207 -22.72 27.82 11.65
C CYS A 207 -23.40 27.89 13.04
N ILE A 208 -23.28 26.82 13.85
CA ILE A 208 -23.80 26.81 15.22
C ILE A 208 -23.11 27.89 16.06
N ASP A 209 -21.79 28.03 15.95
CA ASP A 209 -21.03 29.04 16.69
C ASP A 209 -21.47 30.47 16.29
N ALA A 210 -21.69 30.73 15.00
CA ALA A 210 -22.21 32.01 14.52
C ALA A 210 -23.64 32.29 15.05
N LEU A 211 -24.53 31.29 15.03
CA LEU A 211 -25.87 31.42 15.60
C LEU A 211 -25.84 31.67 17.10
N GLN A 212 -24.94 31.01 17.84
CA GLN A 212 -24.74 31.22 19.26
C GLN A 212 -24.30 32.65 19.57
N GLN A 213 -23.36 33.20 18.77
CA GLN A 213 -22.95 34.59 18.88
C GLN A 213 -24.11 35.55 18.63
N GLN A 214 -24.93 35.29 17.61
CA GLN A 214 -26.10 36.11 17.29
C GLN A 214 -27.13 36.09 18.44
N ILE A 215 -27.39 34.92 19.02
CA ILE A 215 -28.28 34.79 20.19
C ILE A 215 -27.73 35.61 21.37
N ASN A 216 -26.44 35.51 21.67
CA ASN A 216 -25.83 36.26 22.76
C ASN A 216 -25.91 37.78 22.54
N LEU A 217 -25.75 38.25 21.30
CA LEU A 217 -25.94 39.66 20.94
C LEU A 217 -27.39 40.10 21.15
N ASN A 218 -28.35 39.32 20.67
CA ASN A 218 -29.78 39.61 20.81
C ASN A 218 -30.19 39.64 22.30
N ILE A 219 -29.74 38.68 23.10
CA ILE A 219 -29.98 38.66 24.56
C ILE A 219 -29.40 39.92 25.20
N SER A 220 -28.17 40.29 24.85
CA SER A 220 -27.51 41.50 25.38
C SER A 220 -28.28 42.78 25.02
N GLN A 221 -28.83 42.86 23.79
CA GLN A 221 -29.69 43.96 23.37
C GLN A 221 -31.01 44.01 24.15
N VAL A 222 -31.67 42.87 24.35
CA VAL A 222 -32.91 42.80 25.14
C VAL A 222 -32.66 43.25 26.58
N ILE A 223 -31.57 42.78 27.20
CA ILE A 223 -31.20 43.19 28.57
C ILE A 223 -30.92 44.70 28.63
N SER A 224 -30.22 45.26 27.65
CA SER A 224 -29.91 46.69 27.64
C SER A 224 -31.16 47.56 27.43
N LEU A 225 -32.04 47.19 26.51
CA LEU A 225 -33.32 47.85 26.28
C LEU A 225 -34.19 47.81 27.53
N ASN A 226 -34.31 46.65 28.17
CA ASN A 226 -35.10 46.49 29.38
C ASN A 226 -34.53 47.32 30.55
N LYS A 227 -33.19 47.39 30.66
CA LYS A 227 -32.52 48.26 31.65
C LYS A 227 -32.80 49.74 31.40
N ILE A 228 -32.80 50.19 30.15
CA ILE A 228 -33.12 51.58 29.78
C ILE A 228 -34.58 51.89 30.11
N GLU A 229 -35.49 50.99 29.72
CA GLU A 229 -36.93 51.17 29.94
C GLU A 229 -37.28 51.23 31.43
N LEU A 230 -36.76 50.28 32.22
CA LEU A 230 -37.00 50.21 33.67
C LEU A 230 -36.29 51.32 34.45
N LYS A 231 -35.04 51.67 34.11
CA LYS A 231 -34.27 52.65 34.91
C LYS A 231 -34.45 54.10 34.50
N GLN A 232 -34.74 54.39 33.23
CA GLN A 232 -34.78 55.78 32.75
C GLN A 232 -36.21 56.23 32.45
N LYS A 233 -36.97 55.45 31.69
CA LYS A 233 -38.31 55.87 31.24
C LYS A 233 -39.38 55.69 32.30
N LEU A 234 -39.34 54.60 33.06
CA LEU A 234 -40.36 54.32 34.07
C LEU A 234 -40.36 55.36 35.21
N PRO A 235 -39.21 55.75 35.81
CA PRO A 235 -39.19 56.76 36.87
C PRO A 235 -39.59 58.15 36.35
N GLN A 236 -39.21 58.52 35.12
CA GLN A 236 -39.65 59.78 34.51
C GLN A 236 -41.16 59.84 34.33
N LYS A 237 -41.78 58.77 33.82
CA LYS A 237 -43.25 58.70 33.66
C LYS A 237 -43.97 58.76 35.00
N LEU A 238 -43.48 58.01 36.00
CA LEU A 238 -44.05 58.04 37.35
C LEU A 238 -43.88 59.41 38.01
N GLY A 239 -42.72 60.05 37.85
CA GLY A 239 -42.47 61.40 38.37
C GLY A 239 -43.45 62.43 37.81
N VAL A 240 -43.61 62.49 36.49
CA VAL A 240 -44.57 63.41 35.85
C VAL A 240 -46.01 63.14 36.30
N GLN A 241 -46.39 61.86 36.48
CA GLN A 241 -47.73 61.51 36.98
C GLN A 241 -47.93 61.94 38.44
N LEU A 242 -46.91 61.79 39.29
CA LEU A 242 -46.96 62.23 40.68
C LEU A 242 -47.07 63.76 40.76
N ASP A 243 -46.31 64.50 39.95
CA ASP A 243 -46.40 65.97 39.90
C ASP A 243 -47.80 66.45 39.49
N VAL A 244 -48.41 65.79 38.49
CA VAL A 244 -49.79 66.09 38.05
C VAL A 244 -50.80 65.80 39.17
N ILE A 245 -50.64 64.68 39.89
CA ILE A 245 -51.49 64.33 41.02
C ILE A 245 -51.32 65.34 42.17
N GLU A 246 -50.10 65.78 42.46
CA GLU A 246 -49.81 66.79 43.47
C GLU A 246 -50.46 68.13 43.11
N GLN A 247 -50.34 68.58 41.86
CA GLN A 247 -51.01 69.79 41.39
C GLN A 247 -52.53 69.68 41.45
N LEU A 248 -53.11 68.54 41.08
CA LEU A 248 -54.54 68.27 41.22
C LEU A 248 -54.98 68.34 42.69
N MET A 249 -54.24 67.73 43.61
CA MET A 249 -54.53 67.80 45.04
C MET A 249 -54.48 69.24 45.57
N LEU A 250 -53.44 70.00 45.22
CA LEU A 250 -53.29 71.40 45.61
C LEU A 250 -54.43 72.27 45.07
N SER A 251 -54.79 72.09 43.79
CA SER A 251 -55.92 72.80 43.17
C SER A 251 -57.24 72.47 43.89
N THR A 252 -57.50 71.18 44.11
CA THR A 252 -58.71 70.72 44.80
C THR A 252 -58.79 71.25 46.23
N PHE A 253 -57.66 71.31 46.94
CA PHE A 253 -57.60 71.89 48.28
C PHE A 253 -57.93 73.38 48.28
N LYS A 254 -57.38 74.13 47.32
CA LYS A 254 -57.64 75.56 47.15
C LYS A 254 -59.11 75.83 46.81
N GLU A 255 -59.69 75.08 45.88
CA GLU A 255 -61.12 75.16 45.55
C GLU A 255 -61.99 74.86 46.76
N ARG A 256 -61.65 73.85 47.56
CA ARG A 256 -62.37 73.52 48.79
C ARG A 256 -62.30 74.64 49.82
N GLN A 257 -61.15 75.30 49.96
CA GLN A 257 -60.98 76.45 50.85
C GLN A 257 -61.86 77.62 50.40
N VAL A 258 -61.89 77.92 49.10
CA VAL A 258 -62.76 78.96 48.52
C VAL A 258 -64.23 78.62 48.78
N ALA A 259 -64.66 77.40 48.48
CA ALA A 259 -66.04 76.96 48.71
C ALA A 259 -66.45 77.07 50.19
N GLN A 260 -65.53 76.78 51.12
CA GLN A 260 -65.76 76.97 52.55
C GLN A 260 -65.93 78.44 52.94
N GLN A 261 -65.10 79.34 52.37
CA GLN A 261 -65.22 80.79 52.60
C GLN A 261 -66.54 81.33 52.04
N GLU A 262 -66.90 80.95 50.80
CA GLU A 262 -68.17 81.32 50.18
C GLU A 262 -69.36 80.83 51.00
N TYR A 263 -69.32 79.60 51.50
CA TYR A 263 -70.35 79.06 52.38
C TYR A 263 -70.53 79.89 53.66
N LEU A 264 -69.43 80.35 54.28
CA LEU A 264 -69.49 81.22 55.45
C LEU A 264 -70.12 82.59 55.12
N CYS A 265 -69.73 83.20 53.99
CA CYS A 265 -70.33 84.46 53.52
C CYS A 265 -71.84 84.31 53.25
N LEU A 266 -72.26 83.23 52.58
CA LEU A 266 -73.68 82.93 52.34
C LEU A 266 -74.44 82.74 53.65
N ARG A 267 -73.84 82.10 54.65
CA ARG A 267 -74.44 81.95 55.98
C ARG A 267 -74.62 83.29 56.68
N GLN A 268 -73.64 84.18 56.61
CA GLN A 268 -73.72 85.54 57.15
C GLN A 268 -74.84 86.34 56.45
N LEU A 269 -74.87 86.33 55.11
CA LEU A 269 -75.91 86.98 54.33
C LEU A 269 -77.31 86.46 54.68
N LYS A 270 -77.47 85.14 54.81
CA LYS A 270 -78.72 84.51 55.25
C LYS A 270 -79.19 85.02 56.61
N ASN A 271 -78.28 85.23 57.55
CA ASN A 271 -78.62 85.78 58.86
C ASN A 271 -79.07 87.25 58.75
N VAL A 272 -78.35 88.07 57.98
CA VAL A 272 -78.74 89.48 57.71
C VAL A 272 -80.13 89.56 57.09
N ILE A 273 -80.43 88.75 56.08
CA ILE A 273 -81.76 88.72 55.45
C ILE A 273 -82.85 88.31 56.48
N LYS A 274 -82.58 87.29 57.30
CA LYS A 274 -83.52 86.88 58.36
C LYS A 274 -83.79 88.01 59.36
N ASP A 275 -82.77 88.75 59.76
CA ASP A 275 -82.91 89.85 60.71
C ASP A 275 -83.67 91.02 60.09
N GLN A 276 -83.38 91.37 58.83
CA GLN A 276 -84.16 92.34 58.06
C GLN A 276 -85.64 91.92 57.96
N GLN A 277 -85.92 90.64 57.64
CA GLN A 277 -87.29 90.12 57.58
C GLN A 277 -88.03 90.25 58.92
N LYS A 278 -87.36 89.94 60.04
CA LYS A 278 -87.94 90.14 61.38
C LYS A 278 -88.26 91.61 61.65
N GLU A 279 -87.38 92.54 61.26
CA GLU A 279 -87.64 93.97 61.41
C GLU A 279 -88.83 94.44 60.57
N TYR A 280 -88.93 94.00 59.31
CA TYR A 280 -90.08 94.31 58.47
C TYR A 280 -91.39 93.77 59.06
N LEU A 281 -91.42 92.55 59.56
CA LEU A 281 -92.60 91.96 60.20
C LEU A 281 -93.02 92.73 61.46
N LYS A 282 -92.07 93.20 62.27
CA LYS A 282 -92.36 94.08 63.43
C LYS A 282 -93.01 95.40 63.02
N LYS A 283 -92.60 95.99 61.89
CA LYS A 283 -93.18 97.24 61.38
C LYS A 283 -94.61 97.10 60.86
N ILE A 284 -95.04 95.88 60.52
CA ILE A 284 -96.38 95.60 59.99
C ILE A 284 -97.38 95.21 61.09
N GLN A 285 -96.93 94.87 62.31
CA GLN A 285 -97.78 94.46 63.45
C GLN A 285 -98.24 95.63 64.35
N ILE A 286 -98.29 96.86 63.84
CA ILE A 286 -98.94 98.02 64.47
C ILE A 286 -100.31 98.21 63.82
#